data_AF-A0A9D6KFE8-F1
#
_entry.id   AF-A0A9D6KFE8-F1
#
_cell.length_a   1.000
_cell.length_b   1.000
_cell.length_c   1.000
_cell.angle_alpha   90.00
_cell.angle_beta   90.00
_cell.angle_gamma   90.00
#
_symmetry.space_group_name_H-M   'P 1'
#
loop_
_entity.id
_entity.type
_entity.pdbx_description
1 polymer ?
#
loop_
_entity_poly.entity_id
_entity_poly.type
_entity_poly.pdbx_seq_one_letter_code
_entity_poly.pdbx_strand_id
1 'polypeptide(L)'
;MALYLSRPDGLFTVGEILSGAGPVARDTRPLIRTLEGEAPIPFTPIGLNKPLTIEIRHVYTGAYPSSGLFASDKSMLVASSMKGFLQTGAAPRAVNFQSRKLSNHTHLSTVPAPDLGSPLVCYSPAVTEGSYSLTVEVGFNTFDQDVFDALGQIFTEAAGFPLFAPYSGYLVAAGTLTKITGKLVHAVFNAGIVLADTREINLFHPGVPPTPGGFALATLDTPEGRALRNDYTLSVTGQLVSKTSGQEYNGDVPYVVLSLDGTPRDEFKTFTPLAASADQLNRFFNIADNSSKPITEIVEGLRLFNDLAYRRKADDLNAKLASIADKNSKDYTSTKEAYDAAIANIQSQEMKPKP
;
A
#
# COMPACT_ATOMS: atom_id res chain seq x y z
N MET A 1 15.21 8.27 -9.15
CA MET A 1 13.84 7.71 -9.18
C MET A 1 12.94 8.68 -8.41
N ALA A 2 11.86 9.17 -9.00
CA ALA A 2 11.05 10.25 -8.42
C ALA A 2 9.59 9.83 -8.23
N LEU A 3 8.99 10.23 -7.11
CA LEU A 3 7.55 10.13 -6.87
C LEU A 3 6.86 11.31 -7.57
N TYR A 4 5.82 11.01 -8.35
CA TYR A 4 5.03 12.01 -9.07
C TYR A 4 3.65 12.12 -8.47
N LEU A 5 3.22 13.36 -8.27
CA LEU A 5 1.99 13.70 -7.55
C LEU A 5 1.08 14.45 -8.49
N SER A 6 -0.20 14.11 -8.46
CA SER A 6 -1.20 14.82 -9.28
C SER A 6 -1.54 16.19 -8.69
N ARG A 7 -1.53 17.19 -9.56
CA ARG A 7 -2.15 18.51 -9.36
C ARG A 7 -3.12 18.78 -10.50
N PRO A 8 -4.05 19.74 -10.37
CA PRO A 8 -5.00 20.09 -11.44
C PRO A 8 -4.35 20.37 -12.80
N ASP A 9 -3.09 20.81 -12.80
CA ASP A 9 -2.29 21.21 -13.96
C ASP A 9 -1.27 20.16 -14.44
N GLY A 10 -1.13 19.02 -13.77
CA GLY A 10 -0.21 17.96 -14.22
C GLY A 10 0.31 17.01 -13.14
N LEU A 11 1.19 16.10 -13.58
CA LEU A 11 2.00 15.25 -12.72
C LEU A 11 3.37 15.89 -12.52
N PHE A 12 3.73 16.13 -11.26
CA PHE A 12 4.98 16.78 -10.90
C PHE A 12 5.80 15.91 -9.97
N THR A 13 7.11 15.91 -10.16
CA THR A 13 8.03 15.45 -9.12
C THR A 13 7.94 16.35 -7.90
N VAL A 14 8.31 15.78 -6.75
CA VAL A 14 8.47 16.54 -5.51
C VAL A 14 9.43 17.74 -5.68
N GLY A 15 10.47 17.61 -6.52
CA GLY A 15 11.41 18.69 -6.83
C GLY A 15 10.80 19.83 -7.66
N GLU A 16 9.97 19.52 -8.65
CA GLU A 16 9.27 20.50 -9.49
C GLU A 16 8.20 21.28 -8.71
N ILE A 17 7.54 20.63 -7.75
CA ILE A 17 6.58 21.29 -6.85
C ILE A 17 7.27 22.38 -6.02
N LEU A 18 8.51 22.14 -5.59
CA LEU A 18 9.24 23.08 -4.75
C LEU A 18 9.95 24.18 -5.51
N SER A 19 10.36 23.94 -6.77
CA SER A 19 11.02 24.97 -7.58
C SER A 19 10.05 26.06 -8.07
N GLY A 20 8.75 25.93 -7.78
CA GLY A 20 7.73 26.85 -8.27
C GLY A 20 7.54 26.79 -9.79
N ALA A 21 8.08 25.75 -10.45
CA ALA A 21 7.99 25.54 -11.89
C ALA A 21 6.62 24.93 -12.25
N GLY A 22 5.58 25.75 -12.19
CA GLY A 22 4.26 25.41 -12.71
C GLY A 22 3.56 26.67 -13.22
N PRO A 23 3.00 26.68 -14.44
CA PRO A 23 2.22 27.82 -14.91
C PRO A 23 0.97 27.99 -14.03
N VAL A 24 0.63 29.24 -13.72
CA VAL A 24 -0.58 29.61 -12.97
C VAL A 24 -1.80 29.11 -13.76
N ALA A 25 -2.53 28.14 -13.19
CA ALA A 25 -3.67 27.49 -13.85
C ALA A 25 -4.78 28.49 -14.21
N ARG A 26 -5.25 28.43 -15.46
CA ARG A 26 -6.54 28.97 -15.89
C ARG A 26 -7.60 27.86 -15.75
N ASP A 27 -8.77 28.24 -15.23
CA ASP A 27 -9.93 27.35 -15.00
C ASP A 27 -10.43 26.76 -16.33
N THR A 28 -10.18 25.48 -16.57
CA THR A 28 -10.76 24.70 -17.67
C THR A 28 -11.39 23.43 -17.12
N ARG A 29 -12.63 23.52 -16.65
CA ARG A 29 -13.43 22.35 -16.24
C ARG A 29 -13.95 21.60 -17.48
N PRO A 30 -13.78 20.27 -17.56
CA PRO A 30 -14.63 19.44 -18.40
C PRO A 30 -15.95 19.13 -17.66
N LEU A 31 -17.07 19.34 -18.34
CA LEU A 31 -18.41 18.97 -17.90
C LEU A 31 -18.63 17.46 -18.09
N ILE A 32 -18.61 16.69 -17.01
CA ILE A 32 -19.23 15.35 -16.96
C ILE A 32 -20.46 15.45 -16.06
N ARG A 33 -21.61 15.04 -16.58
CA ARG A 33 -22.89 14.98 -15.85
C ARG A 33 -22.76 13.98 -14.69
N THR A 34 -22.56 14.50 -13.49
CA THR A 34 -22.76 13.80 -12.21
C THR A 34 -24.18 14.11 -11.74
N LEU A 35 -24.83 13.16 -11.05
CA LEU A 35 -25.94 13.48 -10.15
C LEU A 35 -25.51 14.69 -9.29
N GLU A 36 -26.32 15.73 -9.27
CA GLU A 36 -25.99 17.01 -8.66
C GLU A 36 -25.41 16.84 -7.25
N GLY A 37 -24.23 17.43 -6.98
CA GLY A 37 -24.16 18.29 -5.81
C GLY A 37 -23.00 18.22 -4.83
N GLU A 38 -22.05 17.28 -4.91
CA GLU A 38 -20.90 17.33 -3.98
C GLU A 38 -19.55 17.24 -4.69
N ALA A 39 -18.69 18.22 -4.40
CA ALA A 39 -17.30 18.22 -4.80
C ALA A 39 -16.60 16.99 -4.19
N PRO A 40 -15.61 16.39 -4.88
CA PRO A 40 -14.87 15.25 -4.35
C PRO A 40 -14.25 15.62 -2.99
N ILE A 41 -14.31 14.69 -2.04
CA ILE A 41 -13.69 14.85 -0.72
C ILE A 41 -12.18 15.01 -0.94
N PRO A 42 -11.57 16.12 -0.46
CA PRO A 42 -10.14 16.34 -0.64
C PRO A 42 -9.32 15.34 0.18
N PHE A 43 -8.12 15.02 -0.32
CA PHE A 43 -7.15 14.21 0.43
C PHE A 43 -6.71 14.92 1.71
N THR A 44 -6.60 14.16 2.78
CA THR A 44 -6.01 14.62 4.04
C THR A 44 -4.48 14.49 3.96
N PRO A 45 -3.70 15.50 4.40
CA PRO A 45 -2.24 15.41 4.41
C PRO A 45 -1.71 14.24 5.24
N ILE A 46 -0.76 13.49 4.68
CA ILE A 46 0.00 12.46 5.37
C ILE A 46 1.25 13.04 6.05
N GLY A 47 1.88 12.28 6.95
CA GLY A 47 3.11 12.70 7.60
C GLY A 47 3.41 11.92 8.87
N LEU A 48 4.54 12.24 9.52
CA LEU A 48 4.86 11.69 10.84
C LEU A 48 3.72 12.00 11.83
N ASN A 49 3.38 11.01 12.65
CA ASN A 49 2.31 11.04 13.66
C ASN A 49 0.89 11.23 13.11
N LYS A 50 0.70 11.20 11.78
CA LYS A 50 -0.60 11.28 11.12
C LYS A 50 -1.03 9.91 10.59
N PRO A 51 -2.33 9.69 10.38
CA PRO A 51 -2.78 8.50 9.68
C PRO A 51 -2.17 8.39 8.28
N LEU A 52 -2.07 7.17 7.79
CA LEU A 52 -1.69 6.87 6.42
C LEU A 52 -2.50 5.69 5.93
N THR A 53 -3.27 5.92 4.88
CA THR A 53 -3.94 4.90 4.09
C THR A 53 -3.33 4.90 2.71
N ILE A 54 -2.92 3.73 2.21
CA ILE A 54 -2.46 3.54 0.84
C ILE A 54 -3.39 2.55 0.17
N GLU A 55 -4.03 2.94 -0.93
CA GLU A 55 -4.91 2.05 -1.70
C GLU A 55 -4.56 2.05 -3.19
N ILE A 56 -4.84 0.94 -3.84
CA ILE A 56 -4.81 0.79 -5.29
C ILE A 56 -6.14 1.29 -5.84
N ARG A 57 -6.11 2.42 -6.55
CA ARG A 57 -7.30 3.12 -7.05
C ARG A 57 -7.60 2.81 -8.51
N HIS A 58 -6.57 2.46 -9.27
CA HIS A 58 -6.72 2.10 -10.67
C HIS A 58 -5.60 1.17 -11.10
N VAL A 59 -5.91 0.16 -11.89
CA VAL A 59 -4.92 -0.63 -12.63
C VAL A 59 -5.30 -0.62 -14.10
N TYR A 60 -4.33 -0.29 -14.94
CA TYR A 60 -4.46 -0.32 -16.38
C TYR A 60 -3.48 -1.34 -16.97
N THR A 61 -4.01 -2.24 -17.81
CA THR A 61 -3.25 -3.41 -18.24
C THR A 61 -2.33 -3.15 -19.45
N GLY A 62 -2.52 -2.05 -20.19
CA GLY A 62 -1.70 -1.73 -21.37
C GLY A 62 -1.76 -2.84 -22.41
N ALA A 63 -0.63 -3.17 -23.04
CA ALA A 63 -0.57 -4.25 -24.02
C ALA A 63 -0.71 -5.68 -23.41
N TYR A 64 -0.94 -5.79 -22.10
CA TYR A 64 -1.00 -7.07 -21.38
C TYR A 64 -2.42 -7.48 -20.96
N PRO A 65 -2.73 -8.77 -20.90
CA PRO A 65 -1.93 -9.87 -21.41
C PRO A 65 -1.79 -9.81 -22.93
N SER A 66 -0.67 -10.29 -23.48
CA SER A 66 -0.46 -10.33 -24.93
C SER A 66 -1.57 -11.12 -25.63
N SER A 67 -2.17 -10.52 -26.65
CA SER A 67 -3.26 -11.11 -27.44
C SER A 67 -2.73 -12.17 -28.42
N GLY A 68 -2.77 -13.43 -28.00
CA GLY A 68 -2.58 -14.59 -28.88
C GLY A 68 -3.89 -15.38 -29.08
N LEU A 69 -3.96 -16.21 -30.12
CA LEU A 69 -5.12 -17.08 -30.44
C LEU A 69 -5.51 -18.05 -29.29
N PHE A 70 -4.71 -18.16 -28.23
CA PHE A 70 -4.95 -18.95 -27.02
C PHE A 70 -4.83 -18.14 -25.71
N ALA A 71 -4.96 -16.80 -25.77
CA ALA A 71 -4.70 -15.92 -24.62
C ALA A 71 -5.93 -15.60 -23.74
N SER A 72 -7.06 -16.28 -23.92
CA SER A 72 -8.37 -15.89 -23.38
C SER A 72 -8.52 -15.93 -21.85
N ASP A 73 -7.60 -16.55 -21.12
CA ASP A 73 -7.82 -16.89 -19.70
C ASP A 73 -6.68 -16.45 -18.75
N LYS A 74 -5.86 -15.46 -19.15
CA LYS A 74 -4.88 -14.92 -18.19
C LYS A 74 -5.59 -14.13 -17.11
N SER A 75 -5.24 -14.41 -15.86
CA SER A 75 -5.65 -13.57 -14.74
C SER A 75 -4.52 -12.63 -14.38
N MET A 76 -4.87 -11.51 -13.79
CA MET A 76 -3.93 -10.55 -13.22
C MET A 76 -3.84 -10.74 -11.72
N LEU A 77 -2.62 -10.68 -11.21
CA LEU A 77 -2.32 -10.60 -9.80
C LEU A 77 -1.70 -9.23 -9.51
N VAL A 78 -2.22 -8.57 -8.50
CA VAL A 78 -1.67 -7.30 -8.01
C VAL A 78 -1.15 -7.52 -6.61
N ALA A 79 0.12 -7.16 -6.42
CA ALA A 79 0.82 -7.31 -5.17
C ALA A 79 1.53 -6.02 -4.80
N SER A 80 1.80 -5.85 -3.50
CA SER A 80 2.55 -4.74 -2.96
C SER A 80 3.54 -5.24 -1.91
N SER A 81 4.65 -4.55 -1.74
CA SER A 81 5.61 -4.83 -0.67
C SER A 81 6.03 -3.52 -0.05
N MET A 82 6.02 -3.42 1.28
CA MET A 82 6.35 -2.19 1.97
C MET A 82 7.32 -2.45 3.12
N LYS A 83 8.34 -1.61 3.23
CA LYS A 83 9.27 -1.64 4.37
C LYS A 83 9.68 -0.26 4.83
N GLY A 84 9.98 -0.18 6.12
CA GLY A 84 10.56 0.98 6.77
C GLY A 84 12.01 1.25 6.36
N PHE A 85 12.46 2.49 6.45
CA PHE A 85 13.84 2.88 6.14
C PHE A 85 14.90 2.11 6.95
N LEU A 86 14.58 1.81 8.22
CA LEU A 86 15.49 1.08 9.12
C LEU A 86 15.49 -0.43 8.89
N GLN A 87 14.61 -0.94 8.03
CA GLN A 87 14.48 -2.37 7.75
C GLN A 87 15.42 -2.80 6.62
N THR A 88 16.47 -3.54 6.98
CA THR A 88 17.49 -4.02 6.03
C THR A 88 17.08 -5.28 5.28
N GLY A 89 16.13 -6.05 5.81
CA GLY A 89 15.61 -7.26 5.16
C GLY A 89 14.76 -6.97 3.90
N ALA A 90 14.41 -8.05 3.20
CA ALA A 90 13.40 -8.00 2.15
C ALA A 90 12.03 -7.66 2.75
N ALA A 91 11.28 -6.78 2.08
CA ALA A 91 9.91 -6.48 2.48
C ALA A 91 9.03 -7.73 2.24
N PRO A 92 8.07 -8.02 3.13
CA PRO A 92 7.06 -9.04 2.83
C PRO A 92 6.23 -8.60 1.62
N ARG A 93 5.93 -9.53 0.71
CA ARG A 93 5.07 -9.27 -0.44
C ARG A 93 3.63 -9.59 -0.08
N ALA A 94 2.77 -8.59 -0.07
CA ALA A 94 1.35 -8.71 0.13
C ALA A 94 0.60 -8.92 -1.18
N VAL A 95 -0.29 -9.91 -1.25
CA VAL A 95 -1.24 -10.03 -2.36
C VAL A 95 -2.42 -9.10 -2.08
N ASN A 96 -2.65 -8.12 -2.96
CA ASN A 96 -3.76 -7.18 -2.82
C ASN A 96 -5.04 -7.80 -3.38
N PHE A 97 -5.06 -8.08 -4.69
CA PHE A 97 -6.20 -8.71 -5.33
C PHE A 97 -5.81 -9.47 -6.60
N GLN A 98 -6.72 -10.32 -7.05
CA GLN A 98 -6.62 -11.06 -8.30
C GLN A 98 -7.86 -10.80 -9.13
N SER A 99 -7.70 -10.58 -10.43
CA SER A 99 -8.83 -10.42 -11.35
C SER A 99 -8.72 -11.35 -12.55
N ARG A 100 -9.84 -11.98 -12.91
CA ARG A 100 -9.91 -13.05 -13.91
C ARG A 100 -10.29 -12.52 -15.29
N LYS A 101 -9.84 -13.23 -16.34
CA LYS A 101 -10.30 -13.04 -17.73
C LYS A 101 -10.14 -11.60 -18.24
N LEU A 102 -8.99 -11.00 -17.95
CA LEU A 102 -8.69 -9.64 -18.43
C LEU A 102 -8.10 -9.67 -19.83
N SER A 103 -8.48 -8.70 -20.64
CA SER A 103 -7.84 -8.41 -21.92
C SER A 103 -6.80 -7.29 -21.79
N ASN A 104 -6.03 -7.07 -22.85
CA ASN A 104 -5.25 -5.85 -22.99
C ASN A 104 -6.15 -4.61 -22.98
N HIS A 105 -5.56 -3.48 -22.63
CA HIS A 105 -6.18 -2.15 -22.51
C HIS A 105 -7.38 -2.10 -21.55
N THR A 106 -7.38 -2.96 -20.52
CA THR A 106 -8.45 -2.99 -19.53
C THR A 106 -8.17 -1.98 -18.41
N HIS A 107 -9.21 -1.25 -18.03
CA HIS A 107 -9.23 -0.32 -16.90
C HIS A 107 -9.95 -0.95 -15.72
N LEU A 108 -9.28 -1.01 -14.57
CA LEU A 108 -9.82 -1.55 -13.32
C LEU A 108 -9.76 -0.49 -12.24
N SER A 109 -10.85 0.28 -12.09
CA SER A 109 -11.02 1.29 -11.03
C SER A 109 -11.49 0.69 -9.71
N THR A 110 -12.05 -0.52 -9.74
CA THR A 110 -12.50 -1.27 -8.57
C THR A 110 -12.18 -2.73 -8.77
N VAL A 111 -11.94 -3.45 -7.66
CA VAL A 111 -11.90 -4.90 -7.69
C VAL A 111 -13.34 -5.39 -7.91
N PRO A 112 -13.63 -6.15 -8.97
CA PRO A 112 -14.97 -6.70 -9.18
C PRO A 112 -15.42 -7.49 -7.95
N ALA A 113 -16.69 -7.36 -7.54
CA ALA A 113 -17.19 -8.06 -6.36
C ALA A 113 -16.99 -9.60 -6.36
N PRO A 114 -17.00 -10.31 -7.52
CA PRO A 114 -16.67 -11.74 -7.57
C PRO A 114 -15.17 -12.06 -7.45
N ASP A 115 -14.30 -11.07 -7.62
CA ASP A 115 -12.86 -11.21 -7.58
C ASP A 115 -12.34 -11.11 -6.14
N LEU A 116 -11.24 -11.81 -5.85
CA LEU A 116 -10.71 -11.92 -4.50
C LEU A 116 -9.76 -10.77 -4.18
N GLY A 117 -9.83 -10.27 -2.95
CA GLY A 117 -8.83 -9.39 -2.35
C GLY A 117 -9.35 -8.00 -1.99
N SER A 118 -8.42 -7.10 -1.74
CA SER A 118 -8.67 -5.71 -1.36
C SER A 118 -7.70 -4.77 -2.07
N PRO A 119 -8.14 -3.58 -2.50
CA PRO A 119 -7.24 -2.55 -2.99
C PRO A 119 -6.34 -1.97 -1.90
N LEU A 120 -6.64 -2.20 -0.61
CA LEU A 120 -5.88 -1.65 0.51
C LEU A 120 -4.48 -2.27 0.56
N VAL A 121 -3.46 -1.41 0.52
CA VAL A 121 -2.04 -1.78 0.60
C VAL A 121 -1.58 -1.74 2.05
N CYS A 122 -1.88 -0.64 2.73
CA CYS A 122 -1.44 -0.40 4.09
C CYS A 122 -2.38 0.59 4.78
N TYR A 123 -2.60 0.37 6.07
CA TYR A 123 -3.17 1.37 6.97
C TYR A 123 -2.33 1.49 8.24
N SER A 124 -2.03 2.73 8.61
CA SER A 124 -1.35 3.08 9.85
C SER A 124 -2.14 4.20 10.53
N PRO A 125 -2.72 3.99 11.73
CA PRO A 125 -3.43 5.04 12.49
C PRO A 125 -2.58 6.27 12.76
N ALA A 126 -1.28 6.08 13.01
CA ALA A 126 -0.32 7.15 13.16
C ALA A 126 1.06 6.69 12.72
N VAL A 127 1.59 7.25 11.64
CA VAL A 127 2.90 6.86 11.14
C VAL A 127 3.99 7.21 12.13
N THR A 128 4.92 6.29 12.38
CA THR A 128 6.05 6.54 13.29
C THR A 128 7.43 6.45 12.66
N GLU A 129 7.49 6.22 11.35
CA GLU A 129 8.73 6.18 10.55
C GLU A 129 8.81 7.37 9.58
N GLY A 130 10.02 7.83 9.30
CA GLY A 130 10.26 9.00 8.44
C GLY A 130 10.14 8.71 6.95
N SER A 131 10.40 7.49 6.50
CA SER A 131 10.17 7.09 5.11
C SER A 131 9.92 5.59 4.97
N TYR A 132 9.25 5.22 3.88
CA TYR A 132 8.98 3.85 3.49
C TYR A 132 9.38 3.60 2.05
N SER A 133 9.84 2.39 1.76
CA SER A 133 9.97 1.88 0.39
C SER A 133 8.74 1.01 0.08
N LEU A 134 7.94 1.42 -0.90
CA LEU A 134 6.76 0.72 -1.39
C LEU A 134 7.02 0.22 -2.81
N THR A 135 6.89 -1.08 -3.03
CA THR A 135 6.87 -1.70 -4.36
C THR A 135 5.45 -2.11 -4.69
N VAL A 136 5.00 -1.84 -5.92
CA VAL A 136 3.73 -2.36 -6.46
C VAL A 136 4.00 -3.10 -7.74
N GLU A 137 3.39 -4.27 -7.86
CA GLU A 137 3.65 -5.22 -8.91
C GLU A 137 2.34 -5.70 -9.53
N VAL A 138 2.36 -5.80 -10.86
CA VAL A 138 1.28 -6.38 -11.65
C VAL A 138 1.88 -7.50 -12.47
N GLY A 139 1.34 -8.70 -12.29
CA GLY A 139 1.72 -9.88 -13.06
C GLY A 139 0.52 -10.53 -13.71
N PHE A 140 0.76 -11.13 -14.88
CA PHE A 140 -0.24 -11.92 -15.59
C PHE A 140 0.19 -13.38 -15.61
N ASN A 141 -0.73 -14.28 -15.29
CA ASN A 141 -0.46 -15.72 -15.38
C ASN A 141 -1.74 -16.53 -15.61
N THR A 142 -1.58 -17.78 -16.03
CA THR A 142 -2.61 -18.81 -15.93
C THR A 142 -2.51 -19.40 -14.52
N PHE A 143 -3.43 -19.02 -13.65
CA PHE A 143 -3.52 -19.61 -12.31
C PHE A 143 -4.47 -20.78 -12.37
N ASP A 144 -3.98 -21.96 -11.99
CA ASP A 144 -4.84 -23.14 -11.82
C ASP A 144 -5.89 -22.88 -10.73
N GLN A 145 -7.04 -23.55 -10.84
CA GLN A 145 -8.13 -23.40 -9.87
C GLN A 145 -7.67 -23.69 -8.44
N ASP A 146 -6.72 -24.62 -8.23
CA ASP A 146 -6.10 -24.91 -6.92
C ASP A 146 -5.45 -23.67 -6.27
N VAL A 147 -4.73 -22.86 -7.06
CA VAL A 147 -4.07 -21.65 -6.55
C VAL A 147 -5.10 -20.60 -6.20
N PHE A 148 -6.16 -20.52 -7.01
CA PHE A 148 -7.26 -19.61 -6.75
C PHE A 148 -8.03 -20.00 -5.49
N ASP A 149 -8.36 -21.27 -5.31
CA ASP A 149 -9.08 -21.77 -4.15
C ASP A 149 -8.23 -21.60 -2.89
N ALA A 150 -6.91 -21.80 -2.98
CA ALA A 150 -5.99 -21.53 -1.88
C ALA A 150 -5.96 -20.04 -1.50
N LEU A 151 -5.81 -19.13 -2.47
CA LEU A 151 -5.89 -17.69 -2.21
C LEU A 151 -7.25 -17.30 -1.65
N GLY A 152 -8.34 -17.86 -2.17
CA GLY A 152 -9.70 -17.60 -1.71
C GLY A 152 -9.93 -18.06 -0.28
N GLN A 153 -9.45 -19.25 0.08
CA GLN A 153 -9.48 -19.73 1.46
C GLN A 153 -8.70 -18.81 2.39
N ILE A 154 -7.50 -18.41 1.99
CA ILE A 154 -6.67 -17.49 2.77
C ILE A 154 -7.36 -16.12 2.93
N PHE A 155 -7.94 -15.55 1.87
CA PHE A 155 -8.70 -14.29 1.96
C PHE A 155 -9.95 -14.43 2.83
N THR A 156 -10.67 -15.57 2.74
CA THR A 156 -11.85 -15.84 3.55
C THR A 156 -11.50 -16.02 5.03
N GLU A 157 -10.40 -16.72 5.32
CA GLU A 157 -9.88 -16.89 6.68
C GLU A 157 -9.32 -15.58 7.24
N ALA A 158 -8.59 -14.81 6.42
CA ALA A 158 -8.04 -13.52 6.81
C ALA A 158 -9.09 -12.44 7.01
N ALA A 159 -10.23 -12.49 6.31
CA ALA A 159 -11.37 -11.62 6.57
C ALA A 159 -11.91 -11.75 8.02
N GLY A 160 -11.54 -12.82 8.74
CA GLY A 160 -11.89 -13.04 10.14
C GLY A 160 -10.81 -12.70 11.18
N PHE A 161 -9.56 -12.41 10.78
CA PHE A 161 -8.43 -12.25 11.71
C PHE A 161 -7.41 -11.17 11.30
N PRO A 162 -6.90 -10.33 12.23
CA PRO A 162 -5.83 -9.39 11.93
C PRO A 162 -4.49 -10.10 11.67
N LEU A 163 -4.19 -10.45 10.42
CA LEU A 163 -2.98 -11.15 10.02
C LEU A 163 -1.91 -10.19 9.48
N PHE A 164 -0.86 -9.89 10.27
CA PHE A 164 0.38 -9.12 9.93
C PHE A 164 0.49 -7.62 10.32
N ALA A 165 0.70 -7.32 11.61
CA ALA A 165 0.98 -5.95 12.05
C ALA A 165 2.32 -5.39 11.48
N PRO A 166 2.46 -4.06 11.26
CA PRO A 166 3.50 -3.45 10.42
C PRO A 166 4.96 -3.52 10.90
N TYR A 167 5.26 -4.23 11.99
CA TYR A 167 6.63 -4.48 12.45
C TYR A 167 7.14 -5.83 11.98
N SER A 168 7.49 -5.89 10.69
CA SER A 168 7.92 -7.04 9.89
C SER A 168 9.27 -7.68 10.27
N GLY A 169 9.79 -7.48 11.49
CA GLY A 169 11.08 -8.04 11.91
C GLY A 169 11.08 -9.55 12.17
N TYR A 170 9.96 -10.11 12.64
CA TYR A 170 9.89 -11.50 13.09
C TYR A 170 8.48 -12.07 12.89
N LEU A 171 8.16 -12.56 11.69
CA LEU A 171 6.98 -13.39 11.50
C LEU A 171 7.37 -14.86 11.65
N VAL A 172 6.91 -15.48 12.74
CA VAL A 172 6.74 -16.93 12.90
C VAL A 172 5.23 -17.13 13.01
N ALA A 173 4.56 -17.40 11.88
CA ALA A 173 3.14 -17.72 11.87
C ALA A 173 3.00 -19.24 12.02
N ALA A 174 2.65 -19.74 13.21
CA ALA A 174 2.46 -21.17 13.45
C ALA A 174 1.10 -21.73 12.94
N GLY A 175 1.01 -23.05 12.81
CA GLY A 175 -0.26 -23.79 12.84
C GLY A 175 -0.90 -24.23 11.52
N THR A 176 -1.41 -23.31 10.70
CA THR A 176 -2.38 -23.69 9.63
C THR A 176 -1.98 -23.35 8.21
N LEU A 177 -0.84 -22.69 8.02
CA LEU A 177 -0.26 -22.49 6.70
C LEU A 177 0.42 -23.78 6.16
N THR A 178 0.16 -24.94 6.77
CA THR A 178 0.73 -26.24 6.36
C THR A 178 0.26 -26.70 4.99
N LYS A 179 -0.71 -26.02 4.37
CA LYS A 179 -1.17 -26.29 3.00
C LYS A 179 -0.95 -25.14 2.02
N ILE A 180 -0.11 -24.15 2.33
CA ILE A 180 0.47 -23.35 1.23
C ILE A 180 1.40 -24.27 0.47
N THR A 181 0.85 -24.87 -0.59
CA THR A 181 1.63 -25.70 -1.50
C THR A 181 2.66 -24.84 -2.20
N GLY A 182 3.81 -25.42 -2.56
CA GLY A 182 4.84 -24.71 -3.34
C GLY A 182 4.28 -24.06 -4.61
N LYS A 183 3.15 -24.54 -5.14
CA LYS A 183 2.43 -23.94 -6.27
C LYS A 183 1.97 -22.50 -6.00
N LEU A 184 1.48 -22.17 -4.80
CA LEU A 184 1.02 -20.82 -4.49
C LEU A 184 2.20 -19.84 -4.39
N VAL A 185 3.28 -20.26 -3.72
CA VAL A 185 4.54 -19.51 -3.68
C VAL A 185 5.06 -19.29 -5.09
N HIS A 186 5.18 -20.34 -5.90
CA HIS A 186 5.57 -20.22 -7.30
C HIS A 186 4.63 -19.33 -8.11
N ALA A 187 3.32 -19.37 -7.89
CA ALA A 187 2.37 -18.54 -8.62
C ALA A 187 2.50 -17.05 -8.28
N VAL A 188 2.75 -16.70 -7.01
CA VAL A 188 2.94 -15.31 -6.56
C VAL A 188 4.33 -14.78 -6.95
N PHE A 189 5.36 -15.62 -6.90
CA PHE A 189 6.74 -15.21 -7.23
C PHE A 189 7.07 -15.32 -8.72
N ASN A 190 6.43 -16.22 -9.45
CA ASN A 190 6.56 -16.40 -10.90
C ASN A 190 5.32 -15.94 -11.67
N ALA A 191 4.49 -15.08 -11.07
CA ALA A 191 3.56 -14.28 -11.89
C ALA A 191 4.43 -13.61 -12.96
N GLY A 192 4.05 -13.65 -14.24
CA GLY A 192 4.80 -12.95 -15.27
C GLY A 192 4.69 -11.45 -15.01
N ILE A 193 5.55 -10.91 -14.14
CA ILE A 193 5.51 -9.52 -13.67
C ILE A 193 5.77 -8.65 -14.89
N VAL A 194 4.76 -7.88 -15.28
CA VAL A 194 4.84 -6.96 -16.42
C VAL A 194 5.04 -5.52 -15.98
N LEU A 195 4.76 -5.23 -14.71
CA LEU A 195 5.02 -3.94 -14.07
C LEU A 195 5.52 -4.19 -12.67
N ALA A 196 6.64 -3.57 -12.32
CA ALA A 196 7.14 -3.44 -10.95
C ALA A 196 7.67 -2.02 -10.79
N ASP A 197 7.04 -1.24 -9.91
CA ASP A 197 7.51 0.11 -9.58
C ASP A 197 7.77 0.19 -8.07
N THR A 198 8.97 0.62 -7.71
CA THR A 198 9.35 0.85 -6.32
C THR A 198 9.42 2.35 -6.09
N ARG A 199 8.87 2.84 -5.00
CA ARG A 199 8.84 4.25 -4.64
C ARG A 199 9.17 4.46 -3.19
N GLU A 200 9.82 5.58 -2.94
CA GLU A 200 9.98 6.08 -1.59
C GLU A 200 8.80 6.99 -1.25
N ILE A 201 8.13 6.69 -0.14
CA ILE A 201 7.15 7.55 0.50
C ILE A 201 7.89 8.28 1.62
N ASN A 202 8.25 9.53 1.35
CA ASN A 202 9.00 10.37 2.27
C ASN A 202 8.04 11.15 3.15
N LEU A 203 8.00 10.89 4.45
CA LEU A 203 7.08 11.55 5.37
C LEU A 203 7.81 12.58 6.24
N PHE A 204 9.09 12.31 6.53
CA PHE A 204 9.97 13.17 7.29
C PHE A 204 11.43 12.72 7.10
N HIS A 205 12.04 13.07 5.95
CA HIS A 205 13.46 12.83 5.68
C HIS A 205 14.19 14.17 5.42
N PRO A 206 15.24 14.50 6.18
CA PRO A 206 15.96 15.77 5.99
C PRO A 206 16.49 15.94 4.56
N GLY A 207 16.28 17.14 3.98
CA GLY A 207 16.73 17.45 2.62
C GLY A 207 15.83 16.89 1.50
N VAL A 208 14.80 16.11 1.83
CA VAL A 208 13.82 15.61 0.87
C VAL A 208 12.43 16.12 1.25
N PRO A 209 11.65 16.66 0.30
CA PRO A 209 10.35 17.21 0.67
C PRO A 209 9.35 16.10 0.98
N PRO A 210 8.44 16.31 1.94
CA PRO A 210 7.43 15.32 2.26
C PRO A 210 6.54 15.01 1.06
N THR A 211 6.20 13.73 0.93
CA THR A 211 5.16 13.21 0.05
C THR A 211 3.82 13.76 0.54
N PRO A 212 3.08 14.54 -0.27
CA PRO A 212 1.75 14.99 0.08
C PRO A 212 0.74 13.86 -0.10
N GLY A 213 -0.41 14.00 0.55
CA GLY A 213 -1.59 13.19 0.23
C GLY A 213 -2.07 13.48 -1.19
N GLY A 214 -2.58 12.46 -1.88
CA GLY A 214 -3.00 12.57 -3.26
C GLY A 214 -2.85 11.26 -4.03
N PHE A 215 -2.99 11.35 -5.35
CA PHE A 215 -2.72 10.22 -6.22
C PHE A 215 -1.26 10.16 -6.65
N ALA A 216 -0.72 8.94 -6.72
CA ALA A 216 0.58 8.62 -7.27
C ALA A 216 0.46 7.60 -8.42
N LEU A 217 1.10 7.89 -9.55
CA LEU A 217 1.09 7.02 -10.74
C LEU A 217 2.30 6.09 -10.75
N ALA A 218 2.16 4.80 -10.49
CA ALA A 218 3.18 3.78 -10.71
C ALA A 218 3.17 3.26 -12.16
N THR A 219 4.32 3.23 -12.83
CA THR A 219 4.44 2.81 -14.23
C THR A 219 5.87 2.34 -14.53
N LEU A 220 6.09 1.79 -15.71
CA LEU A 220 7.39 1.29 -16.15
C LEU A 220 8.45 2.41 -16.22
N ASP A 221 9.67 2.10 -15.80
CA ASP A 221 10.83 3.01 -15.97
C ASP A 221 11.47 2.89 -17.38
N THR A 222 10.61 2.91 -18.40
CA THR A 222 11.01 2.96 -19.81
C THR A 222 10.82 4.38 -20.37
N PRO A 223 11.39 4.73 -21.53
CA PRO A 223 11.12 6.01 -22.18
C PRO A 223 9.62 6.29 -22.36
N GLU A 224 8.83 5.28 -22.73
CA GLU A 224 7.39 5.38 -22.94
C GLU A 224 6.65 5.61 -21.62
N GLY A 225 7.00 4.89 -20.55
CA GLY A 225 6.43 5.11 -19.23
C GLY A 225 6.78 6.47 -18.63
N ARG A 226 7.98 6.98 -18.92
CA ARG A 226 8.36 8.36 -18.57
C ARG A 226 7.59 9.39 -19.40
N ALA A 227 7.35 9.13 -20.69
CA ALA A 227 6.59 10.01 -21.57
C ALA A 227 5.14 10.21 -21.11
N LEU A 228 4.52 9.20 -20.48
CA LEU A 228 3.19 9.35 -19.86
C LEU A 228 3.10 10.57 -18.93
N ARG A 229 4.18 10.89 -18.21
CA ARG A 229 4.19 11.98 -17.22
C ARG A 229 4.17 13.36 -17.88
N ASN A 230 4.71 13.46 -19.09
CA ASN A 230 4.77 14.70 -19.84
C ASN A 230 3.40 15.04 -20.43
N ASP A 231 2.71 14.02 -20.97
CA ASP A 231 1.52 14.23 -21.78
C ASP A 231 0.20 13.96 -21.03
N TYR A 232 0.26 13.29 -19.88
CA TYR A 232 -0.92 12.88 -19.11
C TYR A 232 -0.89 13.37 -17.66
N THR A 233 -2.09 13.49 -17.09
CA THR A 233 -2.31 13.82 -15.68
C THR A 233 -3.33 12.86 -15.06
N LEU A 234 -3.42 12.80 -13.74
CA LEU A 234 -4.45 12.02 -13.07
C LEU A 234 -5.69 12.88 -12.83
N SER A 235 -6.85 12.40 -13.27
CA SER A 235 -8.15 13.02 -13.01
C SER A 235 -8.47 13.03 -11.50
N VAL A 236 -9.55 13.72 -11.12
CA VAL A 236 -10.09 13.72 -9.75
C VAL A 236 -10.53 12.34 -9.26
N THR A 237 -10.76 11.40 -10.18
CA THR A 237 -11.10 9.99 -9.89
C THR A 237 -9.89 9.07 -9.91
N GLY A 238 -8.69 9.58 -10.21
CA GLY A 238 -7.46 8.80 -10.27
C GLY A 238 -7.27 8.04 -11.60
N GLN A 239 -7.91 8.47 -12.68
CA GLN A 239 -7.68 7.93 -14.02
C GLN A 239 -6.61 8.74 -14.76
N LEU A 240 -5.76 8.08 -15.55
CA LEU A 240 -4.76 8.79 -16.36
C LEU A 240 -5.43 9.37 -17.61
N VAL A 241 -5.39 10.68 -17.78
CA VAL A 241 -6.04 11.42 -18.88
C VAL A 241 -5.06 12.36 -19.58
N SER A 242 -5.22 12.55 -20.88
CA SER A 242 -4.39 13.47 -21.66
C SER A 242 -4.55 14.90 -21.13
N LYS A 243 -3.44 15.61 -20.94
CA LYS A 243 -3.46 17.03 -20.55
C LYS A 243 -4.12 17.92 -21.61
N THR A 244 -4.08 17.50 -22.88
CA THR A 244 -4.60 18.28 -24.01
C THR A 244 -6.05 17.95 -24.32
N SER A 245 -6.41 16.68 -24.45
CA SER A 245 -7.76 16.27 -24.86
C SER A 245 -8.68 15.91 -23.70
N GLY A 246 -8.12 15.67 -22.50
CA GLY A 246 -8.86 15.12 -21.36
C GLY A 246 -9.31 13.67 -21.56
N GLN A 247 -8.98 13.03 -22.69
CA GLN A 247 -9.34 11.63 -22.94
C GLN A 247 -8.50 10.68 -22.09
N GLU A 248 -9.12 9.59 -21.66
CA GLU A 248 -8.46 8.55 -20.89
C GLU A 248 -7.35 7.88 -21.72
N TYR A 249 -6.24 7.59 -21.05
CA TYR A 249 -5.11 6.90 -21.65
C TYR A 249 -5.49 5.48 -22.08
N ASN A 250 -5.22 5.15 -23.35
CA ASN A 250 -5.51 3.85 -23.93
C ASN A 250 -4.30 3.23 -24.65
N GLY A 251 -3.08 3.69 -24.36
CA GLY A 251 -1.85 3.19 -24.99
C GLY A 251 -1.34 1.88 -24.40
N ASP A 252 -0.15 1.45 -24.83
CA ASP A 252 0.39 0.12 -24.50
C ASP A 252 1.06 0.00 -23.13
N VAL A 253 1.36 1.12 -22.46
CA VAL A 253 2.13 1.12 -21.22
C VAL A 253 1.22 0.84 -20.03
N PRO A 254 1.41 -0.26 -19.28
CA PRO A 254 0.62 -0.52 -18.08
C PRO A 254 0.93 0.51 -16.98
N TYR A 255 -0.05 0.77 -16.13
CA TYR A 255 0.14 1.63 -14.97
C TYR A 255 -0.78 1.24 -13.80
N VAL A 256 -0.38 1.66 -12.61
CA VAL A 256 -1.17 1.56 -11.38
C VAL A 256 -1.29 2.95 -10.76
N VAL A 257 -2.45 3.29 -10.23
CA VAL A 257 -2.65 4.53 -9.47
C VAL A 257 -2.89 4.17 -8.02
N LEU A 258 -2.13 4.81 -7.14
CA LEU A 258 -2.24 4.70 -5.70
C LEU A 258 -2.87 5.97 -5.14
N SER A 259 -3.75 5.86 -4.15
CA SER A 259 -4.08 6.97 -3.25
C SER A 259 -3.19 6.92 -2.01
N LEU A 260 -2.77 8.09 -1.55
CA LEU A 260 -2.15 8.28 -0.25
C LEU A 260 -3.01 9.28 0.52
N ASP A 261 -3.63 8.85 1.61
CA ASP A 261 -4.60 9.65 2.34
C ASP A 261 -4.37 9.61 3.86
N GLY A 262 -4.41 10.78 4.49
CA GLY A 262 -4.21 10.93 5.94
C GLY A 262 -5.49 10.88 6.77
N THR A 263 -6.62 10.50 6.19
CA THR A 263 -7.90 10.47 6.91
C THR A 263 -7.91 9.29 7.88
N PRO A 264 -8.32 9.48 9.15
CA PRO A 264 -8.55 8.37 10.07
C PRO A 264 -9.61 7.40 9.53
N ARG A 265 -9.36 6.09 9.64
CA ARG A 265 -10.23 5.01 9.18
C ARG A 265 -10.25 3.92 10.25
N ASP A 266 -11.18 4.05 11.19
CA ASP A 266 -11.29 3.11 12.31
C ASP A 266 -11.58 1.69 11.83
N GLU A 267 -12.32 1.57 10.72
CA GLU A 267 -12.61 0.33 10.01
C GLU A 267 -11.35 -0.40 9.52
N PHE A 268 -10.23 0.31 9.30
CA PHE A 268 -8.98 -0.28 8.83
C PHE A 268 -7.97 -0.55 9.95
N LYS A 269 -8.26 -0.22 11.21
CA LYS A 269 -7.34 -0.49 12.34
C LYS A 269 -7.01 -1.96 12.52
N THR A 270 -7.91 -2.83 12.07
CA THR A 270 -7.76 -4.29 12.07
C THR A 270 -7.33 -4.83 10.70
N PHE A 271 -7.23 -3.98 9.67
CA PHE A 271 -6.75 -4.40 8.37
C PHE A 271 -5.35 -4.95 8.51
N THR A 272 -5.13 -6.06 7.82
CA THR A 272 -3.83 -6.66 7.86
C THR A 272 -3.51 -7.33 6.52
N PRO A 273 -2.43 -6.92 5.84
CA PRO A 273 -2.21 -7.28 4.45
C PRO A 273 -1.84 -8.75 4.34
N LEU A 274 -2.33 -9.45 3.32
CA LEU A 274 -1.99 -10.86 3.11
C LEU A 274 -0.53 -11.01 2.67
N ALA A 275 0.40 -11.05 3.62
CA ALA A 275 1.83 -11.11 3.40
C ALA A 275 2.32 -12.55 3.14
N ALA A 276 3.02 -12.75 2.03
CA ALA A 276 3.88 -13.89 1.76
C ALA A 276 5.34 -13.44 1.82
N SER A 277 6.12 -14.03 2.74
CA SER A 277 7.58 -13.92 2.75
C SER A 277 8.18 -15.31 2.62
N ALA A 278 8.98 -15.53 1.58
CA ALA A 278 9.58 -16.84 1.30
C ALA A 278 10.47 -17.33 2.47
N ASP A 279 11.23 -16.43 3.11
CA ASP A 279 12.11 -16.79 4.23
C ASP A 279 11.34 -17.16 5.50
N GLN A 280 10.20 -16.49 5.74
CA GLN A 280 9.36 -16.76 6.92
C GLN A 280 8.51 -18.01 6.72
N LEU A 281 8.02 -18.23 5.49
CA LEU A 281 7.34 -19.47 5.10
C LEU A 281 8.31 -20.67 5.20
N ASN A 282 9.54 -20.55 4.71
CA ASN A 282 10.57 -21.61 4.82
C ASN A 282 10.89 -21.96 6.28
N ARG A 283 11.04 -20.95 7.16
CA ARG A 283 11.22 -21.20 8.61
C ARG A 283 10.01 -21.88 9.22
N PHE A 284 8.81 -21.50 8.80
CA PHE A 284 7.58 -22.09 9.31
C PHE A 284 7.41 -23.56 8.89
N PHE A 285 7.64 -23.89 7.61
CA PHE A 285 7.56 -25.28 7.13
C PHE A 285 8.57 -26.19 7.83
N ASN A 286 9.76 -25.68 8.19
CA ASN A 286 10.75 -26.44 8.95
C ASN A 286 10.41 -26.62 10.44
N ILE A 287 9.44 -25.86 10.98
CA ILE A 287 8.99 -25.94 12.39
C ILE A 287 7.69 -26.74 12.51
N ALA A 288 6.86 -26.75 11.47
CA ALA A 288 5.54 -27.39 11.46
C ALA A 288 5.57 -28.93 11.55
N ASP A 289 6.72 -29.56 11.36
CA ASP A 289 6.87 -31.02 11.48
C ASP A 289 6.57 -31.58 12.88
N ASN A 290 6.41 -30.75 13.93
CA ASN A 290 6.19 -31.26 15.31
C ASN A 290 5.26 -30.44 16.24
N SER A 291 4.48 -29.44 15.79
CA SER A 291 3.54 -28.76 16.71
C SER A 291 2.29 -28.16 16.06
N SER A 292 1.11 -28.63 16.50
CA SER A 292 -0.21 -28.12 16.11
C SER A 292 -0.72 -27.09 17.13
N LYS A 293 -0.22 -25.86 17.09
CA LYS A 293 -0.85 -24.75 17.84
C LYS A 293 -1.94 -24.06 17.00
N PRO A 294 -3.06 -23.61 17.60
CA PRO A 294 -4.10 -22.85 16.89
C PRO A 294 -3.58 -21.49 16.37
N ILE A 295 -3.99 -21.08 15.16
CA ILE A 295 -3.66 -19.78 14.53
C ILE A 295 -3.92 -18.61 15.46
N THR A 296 -5.05 -18.67 16.18
CA THR A 296 -5.56 -17.60 17.02
C THR A 296 -4.55 -17.21 18.10
N GLU A 297 -3.88 -18.18 18.73
CA GLU A 297 -2.86 -17.93 19.76
C GLU A 297 -1.63 -17.21 19.20
N ILE A 298 -1.32 -17.44 17.93
CA ILE A 298 -0.16 -16.84 17.27
C ILE A 298 -0.49 -15.43 16.80
N VAL A 299 -1.69 -15.24 16.25
CA VAL A 299 -2.19 -13.90 15.91
C VAL A 299 -2.24 -13.03 17.15
N GLU A 300 -2.77 -13.55 18.27
CA GLU A 300 -2.74 -12.85 19.56
C GLU A 300 -1.30 -12.60 20.04
N GLY A 301 -0.40 -13.57 19.90
CA GLY A 301 1.02 -13.39 20.23
C GLY A 301 1.71 -12.30 19.39
N LEU A 302 1.42 -12.21 18.09
CA LEU A 302 1.94 -11.18 17.19
C LEU A 302 1.35 -9.81 17.51
N ARG A 303 0.04 -9.73 17.77
CA ARG A 303 -0.62 -8.50 18.25
C ARG A 303 0.04 -8.02 19.53
N LEU A 304 0.21 -8.91 20.52
CA LEU A 304 0.84 -8.60 21.80
C LEU A 304 2.31 -8.17 21.62
N PHE A 305 3.06 -8.82 20.71
CA PHE A 305 4.44 -8.44 20.41
C PHE A 305 4.51 -7.03 19.79
N ASN A 306 3.63 -6.74 18.83
CA ASN A 306 3.53 -5.42 18.21
C ASN A 306 3.15 -4.34 19.25
N ASP A 307 2.13 -4.61 20.07
CA ASP A 307 1.71 -3.75 21.17
C ASP A 307 2.84 -3.54 22.18
N LEU A 308 3.65 -4.58 22.49
CA LEU A 308 4.80 -4.46 23.37
C LEU A 308 5.89 -3.56 22.77
N ALA A 309 6.13 -3.63 21.45
CA ALA A 309 7.08 -2.76 20.78
C ALA A 309 6.63 -1.29 20.83
N TYR A 310 5.36 -1.01 20.51
CA TYR A 310 4.80 0.33 20.64
C TYR A 310 4.74 0.80 22.09
N ARG A 311 4.45 -0.10 23.03
CA ARG A 311 4.44 0.21 24.47
C ARG A 311 5.82 0.65 24.95
N ARG A 312 6.88 -0.09 24.61
CA ARG A 312 8.27 0.31 24.95
C ARG A 312 8.60 1.68 24.36
N LYS A 313 8.26 1.91 23.09
CA LYS A 313 8.45 3.22 22.45
C LYS A 313 7.68 4.33 23.18
N ALA A 314 6.44 4.07 23.59
CA ALA A 314 5.63 5.02 24.35
C ALA A 314 6.24 5.29 25.74
N ASP A 315 6.71 4.27 26.45
CA ASP A 315 7.36 4.42 27.76
C ASP A 315 8.65 5.26 27.64
N ASP A 316 9.48 5.01 26.61
CA ASP A 316 10.69 5.79 26.33
C ASP A 316 10.37 7.27 26.02
N LEU A 317 9.35 7.51 25.19
CA LEU A 317 8.88 8.86 24.85
C LEU A 317 8.28 9.57 26.07
N ASN A 318 7.60 8.85 26.95
CA ASN A 318 7.06 9.41 28.19
C ASN A 318 8.17 9.82 29.17
N ALA A 319 9.22 8.99 29.31
CA ALA A 319 10.40 9.34 30.09
C ALA A 319 11.09 10.59 29.53
N LYS A 320 11.17 10.71 28.19
CA LYS A 320 11.69 11.90 27.52
C LYS A 320 10.81 13.13 27.79
N LEU A 321 9.49 13.03 27.70
CA LEU A 321 8.56 14.12 28.04
C LEU A 321 8.76 14.62 29.46
N ALA A 322 8.93 13.73 30.44
CA ALA A 322 9.18 14.08 31.83
C ALA A 322 10.49 14.86 32.03
N SER A 323 11.47 14.67 31.15
CA SER A 323 12.76 15.38 31.18
C SER A 323 12.74 16.78 30.55
N ILE A 324 11.70 17.12 29.78
CA ILE A 324 11.60 18.41 29.09
C ILE A 324 10.92 19.43 30.02
N ALA A 325 11.69 20.42 30.49
CA ALA A 325 11.20 21.40 31.47
C ALA A 325 10.13 22.33 30.90
N ASP A 326 10.29 22.78 29.65
CA ASP A 326 9.34 23.67 28.99
C ASP A 326 8.31 22.88 28.17
N LYS A 327 7.09 22.81 28.70
CA LYS A 327 5.95 22.12 28.05
C LYS A 327 5.42 22.83 26.81
N ASN A 328 5.84 24.07 26.55
CA ASN A 328 5.47 24.81 25.35
C ASN A 328 6.56 24.77 24.28
N SER A 329 7.70 24.13 24.57
CA SER A 329 8.78 23.98 23.61
C SER A 329 8.37 23.10 22.44
N LYS A 330 8.96 23.35 21.27
CA LYS A 330 8.78 22.52 20.08
C LYS A 330 9.18 21.06 20.33
N ASP A 331 10.18 20.84 21.19
CA ASP A 331 10.66 19.51 21.57
C ASP A 331 9.63 18.76 22.41
N TYR A 332 8.94 19.44 23.34
CA TYR A 332 7.84 18.84 24.09
C TYR A 332 6.69 18.45 23.17
N THR A 333 6.23 19.38 22.32
CA THR A 333 5.10 19.15 21.40
C THR A 333 5.39 17.99 20.45
N SER A 334 6.55 17.98 19.79
CA SER A 334 6.92 16.90 18.87
C SER A 334 7.09 15.55 19.57
N THR A 335 7.66 15.52 20.78
CA THR A 335 7.77 14.29 21.57
C THR A 335 6.39 13.80 22.02
N LYS A 336 5.46 14.71 22.34
CA LYS A 336 4.09 14.37 22.74
C LYS A 336 3.29 13.80 21.58
N GLU A 337 3.41 14.38 20.39
CA GLU A 337 2.80 13.84 19.17
C GLU A 337 3.34 12.44 18.85
N ALA A 338 4.65 12.21 18.99
CA ALA A 338 5.25 10.89 18.80
C ALA A 338 4.77 9.88 19.86
N TYR A 339 4.62 10.32 21.10
CA TYR A 339 4.05 9.51 22.18
C TYR A 339 2.61 9.11 21.82
N ASP A 340 1.76 10.08 21.49
CA ASP A 340 0.37 9.82 21.13
C ASP A 340 0.24 8.90 19.91
N ALA A 341 1.12 9.06 18.93
CA ALA A 341 1.20 8.16 17.78
C ALA A 341 1.58 6.73 18.19
N ALA A 342 2.55 6.54 19.09
CA ALA A 342 2.88 5.22 19.60
C ALA A 342 1.68 4.58 20.33
N ILE A 343 0.97 5.35 21.15
CA ILE A 343 -0.25 4.89 21.85
C ILE A 343 -1.37 4.51 20.87
N ALA A 344 -1.57 5.31 19.83
CA ALA A 344 -2.63 5.10 18.84
C ALA A 344 -2.45 3.80 18.04
N ASN A 345 -1.21 3.29 17.95
CA ASN A 345 -0.92 2.02 17.31
C ASN A 345 -1.01 0.81 18.26
N ILE A 346 -1.16 1.01 19.58
CA ILE A 346 -1.40 -0.09 20.52
C ILE A 346 -2.87 -0.52 20.41
N GLN A 347 -3.09 -1.75 19.98
CA GLN A 347 -4.41 -2.32 19.74
C GLN A 347 -5.07 -2.82 21.04
N SER A 348 -4.32 -3.52 21.90
CA SER A 348 -4.84 -4.09 23.14
C SER A 348 -4.92 -3.03 24.25
N GLN A 349 -6.08 -2.87 24.88
CA GLN A 349 -6.31 -1.82 25.87
C GLN A 349 -5.45 -2.00 27.12
N GLU A 350 -5.24 -3.25 27.52
CA GLU A 350 -4.38 -3.66 28.64
C GLU A 350 -2.90 -3.28 28.44
N MET A 351 -2.47 -3.12 27.18
CA MET A 351 -1.09 -2.76 26.83
C MET A 351 -0.88 -1.25 26.78
N LYS A 352 -1.93 -0.43 26.80
CA LYS A 352 -1.78 1.03 26.81
C LYS A 352 -1.23 1.52 28.16
N PRO A 353 -0.32 2.50 28.18
CA PRO A 353 0.10 3.18 29.40
C PRO A 353 -1.09 3.69 30.20
N LYS A 354 -1.02 3.54 31.52
CA LYS A 354 -1.99 4.16 32.41
C LYS A 354 -1.79 5.67 32.37
N PRO A 355 -2.88 6.45 32.33
CA PRO A 355 -2.82 7.92 32.27
C PRO A 355 -2.16 8.54 33.50
#